data_AF-A0A536HZ69-F1
#
_entry.id   AF-A0A536HZ69-F1
#
_cell.length_a   1.000
_cell.length_b   1.000
_cell.length_c   1.000
_cell.angle_alpha   90.00
_cell.angle_beta   90.00
_cell.angle_gamma   90.00
#
_symmetry.space_group_name_H-M   'P 1'
#
loop_
_entity.id
_entity.type
_entity.pdbx_description
1 polymer ?
#
loop_
_entity_poly.entity_id
_entity_poly.type
_entity_poly.pdbx_seq_one_letter_code
_entity_poly.pdbx_strand_id
1 'polypeptide(L)'
;MIVHTDGASRGNPGPASIGVVIAEPSGHVLREFGEALAPTTNNVAEYTAVIRALESALELGARRVQVQMDSQLVVRQLNGSYRVKHPDMLPLYRRVLELIQRFEEVTFAHVPREQNTEADRLANAALDRVPAEESAVARLFKLLVDGKAEEARGLLSTEFEYRRASDEDAGDAEVFLRAWRRPGAGWQPASIRVTGPDIIFEARRQKEAILWIGRVGDGKVESITEYRDTIS
;
A
#
# COMPACT_ATOMS: atom_id res chain seq x y z
N MET A 1 -23.25 -20.49 6.24
CA MET A 1 -23.24 -19.04 5.98
C MET A 1 -22.52 -18.78 4.66
N ILE A 2 -22.93 -17.75 3.94
CA ILE A 2 -22.24 -17.24 2.75
C ILE A 2 -21.48 -16.00 3.19
N VAL A 3 -20.20 -15.93 2.85
CA VAL A 3 -19.33 -14.83 3.25
C VAL A 3 -18.68 -14.24 2.02
N HIS A 4 -18.85 -12.95 1.82
CA HIS A 4 -18.18 -12.18 0.77
C HIS A 4 -17.01 -11.43 1.37
N THR A 5 -15.85 -11.48 0.71
CA THR A 5 -14.64 -10.79 1.15
C THR A 5 -14.00 -10.04 0.01
N ASP A 6 -13.42 -8.89 0.32
CA ASP A 6 -12.59 -8.12 -0.60
C ASP A 6 -11.46 -7.44 0.17
N GLY A 7 -10.29 -7.33 -0.47
CA GLY A 7 -9.13 -6.61 0.05
C GLY A 7 -8.70 -5.51 -0.93
N ALA A 8 -8.52 -4.29 -0.42
CA ALA A 8 -8.12 -3.15 -1.24
C ALA A 8 -6.77 -2.59 -0.79
N SER A 9 -5.95 -2.16 -1.74
CA SER A 9 -4.69 -1.46 -1.49
C SER A 9 -4.42 -0.35 -2.51
N ARG A 10 -4.05 0.84 -2.03
CA ARG A 10 -3.60 1.98 -2.85
C ARG A 10 -2.09 1.97 -2.98
N GLY A 11 -1.60 1.22 -3.96
CA GLY A 11 -0.17 0.95 -4.14
C GLY A 11 0.19 -0.49 -3.76
N ASN A 12 1.42 -0.91 -4.03
CA ASN A 12 1.86 -2.29 -3.78
C ASN A 12 3.31 -2.33 -3.28
N PRO A 13 3.56 -2.13 -1.97
CA PRO A 13 2.59 -1.93 -0.88
C PRO A 13 2.09 -0.49 -0.75
N GLY A 14 0.96 -0.28 -0.05
CA GLY A 14 0.40 1.04 0.26
C GLY A 14 -0.72 0.96 1.29
N PRO A 15 -1.42 2.07 1.62
CA PRO A 15 -2.60 2.05 2.48
C PRO A 15 -3.56 0.98 2.02
N ALA A 16 -4.09 0.20 2.97
CA ALA A 16 -4.88 -0.98 2.68
C ALA A 16 -6.07 -1.11 3.62
N SER A 17 -7.06 -1.88 3.19
CA SER A 17 -8.27 -2.16 3.94
C SER A 17 -8.90 -3.47 3.48
N ILE A 18 -9.93 -3.90 4.20
CA ILE A 18 -10.74 -5.06 3.87
C ILE A 18 -12.21 -4.72 3.97
N GLY A 19 -13.03 -5.49 3.25
CA GLY A 19 -14.48 -5.51 3.37
C GLY A 19 -14.98 -6.94 3.53
N VAL A 20 -15.94 -7.14 4.44
CA VAL A 20 -16.52 -8.45 4.75
C VAL A 20 -18.02 -8.32 4.90
N VAL A 21 -18.76 -9.22 4.26
CA VAL A 21 -20.22 -9.39 4.44
C VAL A 21 -20.50 -10.85 4.77
N ILE A 22 -21.20 -11.11 5.87
CA ILE A 22 -21.60 -12.44 6.31
C ILE A 22 -23.12 -12.51 6.29
N ALA A 23 -23.66 -13.44 5.51
CA ALA A 23 -25.08 -13.64 5.33
C ALA A 23 -25.51 -15.10 5.53
N GLU A 24 -26.78 -15.27 5.83
CA GLU A 24 -27.46 -16.55 5.71
C GLU A 24 -27.65 -16.94 4.24
N PRO A 25 -27.88 -18.23 3.92
CA PRO A 25 -28.25 -18.66 2.58
C PRO A 25 -29.51 -17.98 2.01
N SER A 26 -30.37 -17.46 2.88
CA SER A 26 -31.56 -16.66 2.52
C SER A 26 -31.21 -15.28 1.95
N GLY A 27 -29.96 -14.82 2.10
CA GLY A 27 -29.51 -13.47 1.78
C GLY A 27 -29.62 -12.50 2.96
N HIS A 28 -30.13 -12.93 4.12
CA HIS A 28 -30.17 -12.08 5.31
C HIS A 28 -28.77 -11.82 5.85
N VAL A 29 -28.34 -10.54 5.85
CA VAL A 29 -27.03 -10.12 6.37
C VAL A 29 -27.02 -10.19 7.89
N LEU A 30 -26.08 -10.97 8.43
CA LEU A 30 -25.86 -11.13 9.87
C LEU A 30 -24.81 -10.17 10.40
N ARG A 31 -23.80 -9.86 9.58
CA ARG A 31 -22.71 -8.94 9.92
C ARG A 31 -22.05 -8.41 8.66
N GLU A 32 -21.72 -7.14 8.64
CA GLU A 32 -20.90 -6.53 7.60
C GLU A 32 -19.97 -5.49 8.22
N PHE A 33 -18.75 -5.36 7.68
CA PHE A 33 -17.80 -4.36 8.14
C PHE A 33 -16.71 -4.10 7.11
N GLY A 34 -16.14 -2.90 7.20
CA GLY A 34 -14.88 -2.56 6.57
C GLY A 34 -13.86 -2.18 7.64
N GLU A 35 -12.61 -2.64 7.48
CA GLU A 35 -11.53 -2.43 8.45
C GLU A 35 -10.29 -1.89 7.73
N ALA A 36 -9.67 -0.85 8.27
CA ALA A 36 -8.40 -0.34 7.80
C ALA A 36 -7.26 -1.26 8.25
N LEU A 37 -6.30 -1.50 7.38
CA LEU A 37 -5.09 -2.26 7.68
C LEU A 37 -3.86 -1.35 7.74
N ALA A 38 -2.79 -1.85 8.35
CA ALA A 38 -1.46 -1.29 8.12
C ALA A 38 -1.10 -1.37 6.62
N PRO A 39 -0.26 -0.45 6.11
CA PRO A 39 0.13 -0.47 4.70
C PRO A 39 0.67 -1.84 4.28
N THR A 40 0.11 -2.40 3.21
CA THR A 40 0.44 -3.74 2.74
C THR A 40 0.16 -3.90 1.25
N THR A 41 0.33 -5.10 0.70
CA THR A 41 0.02 -5.44 -0.69
C THR A 41 -1.44 -5.84 -0.85
N ASN A 42 -1.99 -5.74 -2.06
CA ASN A 42 -3.36 -6.18 -2.34
C ASN A 42 -3.59 -7.64 -1.94
N ASN A 43 -2.66 -8.54 -2.30
CA ASN A 43 -2.78 -9.96 -1.99
C ASN A 43 -2.79 -10.25 -0.48
N VAL A 44 -2.00 -9.51 0.29
CA VAL A 44 -2.02 -9.63 1.76
C VAL A 44 -3.36 -9.14 2.31
N ALA A 45 -3.88 -8.01 1.83
CA ALA A 45 -5.18 -7.50 2.24
C ALA A 45 -6.31 -8.51 1.96
N GLU A 46 -6.32 -9.13 0.78
CA GLU A 46 -7.27 -10.17 0.39
C GLU A 46 -7.25 -11.38 1.34
N TYR A 47 -6.04 -11.87 1.67
CA TYR A 47 -5.90 -12.96 2.64
C TYR A 47 -6.32 -12.54 4.05
N THR A 48 -6.02 -11.31 4.46
CA THR A 48 -6.46 -10.76 5.73
C THR A 48 -7.99 -10.67 5.78
N ALA A 49 -8.66 -10.28 4.69
CA ALA A 49 -10.11 -10.26 4.60
C ALA A 49 -10.71 -11.65 4.86
N VAL A 50 -10.15 -12.70 4.26
CA VAL A 50 -10.54 -14.10 4.50
C VAL A 50 -10.36 -14.51 5.96
N ILE A 51 -9.23 -14.17 6.58
CA ILE A 51 -8.96 -14.49 7.99
C ILE A 51 -10.01 -13.82 8.89
N ARG A 52 -10.24 -12.51 8.72
CA ARG A 52 -11.21 -11.75 9.53
C ARG A 52 -12.64 -12.22 9.32
N ALA A 53 -12.98 -12.63 8.11
CA ALA A 53 -14.25 -13.26 7.76
C ALA A 53 -14.46 -14.60 8.49
N LEU A 54 -13.47 -15.49 8.48
CA LEU A 54 -13.56 -16.78 9.17
C LEU A 54 -13.62 -16.61 10.69
N GLU A 55 -12.84 -15.70 11.27
CA GLU A 55 -12.90 -15.37 12.69
C GLU A 55 -14.29 -14.84 13.09
N SER A 56 -14.84 -13.92 12.30
CA SER A 56 -16.18 -13.37 12.53
C SER A 56 -17.29 -14.43 12.35
N ALA A 57 -17.15 -15.35 11.40
CA ALA A 57 -18.10 -16.43 11.21
C ALA A 57 -18.10 -17.41 12.40
N LEU A 58 -16.93 -17.69 13.01
CA LEU A 58 -16.84 -18.49 14.23
C LEU A 58 -17.53 -17.80 15.42
N GLU A 59 -17.35 -16.50 15.57
CA GLU A 59 -18.04 -15.71 16.61
C GLU A 59 -19.56 -15.76 16.46
N LEU A 60 -20.06 -15.83 15.23
CA LEU A 60 -21.48 -16.02 14.92
C LEU A 60 -21.96 -17.48 15.04
N GLY A 61 -21.10 -18.40 15.48
CA GLY A 61 -21.44 -19.81 15.68
C GLY A 61 -21.58 -20.62 14.38
N ALA A 62 -20.98 -20.15 13.28
CA ALA A 62 -21.04 -20.87 12.01
C ALA A 62 -20.30 -22.21 12.10
N ARG A 63 -20.96 -23.29 11.69
CA ARG A 63 -20.34 -24.61 11.52
C ARG A 63 -19.88 -24.87 10.09
N ARG A 64 -20.54 -24.25 9.11
CA ARG A 64 -20.25 -24.37 7.67
C ARG A 64 -20.25 -23.02 6.99
N VAL A 65 -19.22 -22.75 6.21
CA VAL A 65 -18.99 -21.46 5.55
C VAL A 65 -18.62 -21.65 4.09
N GLN A 66 -19.25 -20.87 3.21
CA GLN A 66 -18.79 -20.68 1.84
C GLN A 66 -18.25 -19.25 1.72
N VAL A 67 -16.95 -19.13 1.47
CA VAL A 67 -16.28 -17.86 1.23
C VAL A 67 -16.26 -17.58 -0.26
N GLN A 68 -16.74 -16.40 -0.65
CA GLN A 68 -16.83 -15.90 -2.01
C GLN A 68 -15.97 -14.65 -2.14
N MET A 69 -15.16 -14.60 -3.20
CA MET A 69 -14.32 -13.44 -3.54
C MET A 69 -14.08 -13.43 -5.06
N ASP A 70 -13.71 -12.28 -5.61
CA ASP A 70 -13.37 -12.12 -7.03
C ASP A 70 -11.87 -12.37 -7.30
N SER A 71 -11.04 -12.47 -6.26
CA SER A 71 -9.62 -12.81 -6.37
C SER A 71 -9.38 -14.29 -6.74
N GLN A 72 -9.32 -14.57 -8.04
CA GLN A 72 -9.10 -15.94 -8.55
C GLN A 72 -7.78 -16.57 -8.06
N LEU A 73 -6.73 -15.76 -7.84
CA LEU A 73 -5.45 -16.24 -7.33
C LEU A 73 -5.61 -16.81 -5.92
N VAL A 74 -6.24 -16.04 -5.01
CA VAL A 74 -6.44 -16.42 -3.61
C VAL A 74 -7.33 -17.66 -3.54
N VAL A 75 -8.43 -17.70 -4.29
CA VAL A 75 -9.31 -18.90 -4.36
C VAL A 75 -8.53 -20.14 -4.79
N ARG A 76 -7.71 -20.05 -5.86
CA ARG A 76 -6.91 -21.18 -6.34
C ARG A 76 -5.86 -21.63 -5.32
N GLN A 77 -5.27 -20.70 -4.57
CA GLN A 77 -4.30 -21.03 -3.53
C GLN A 77 -4.96 -21.69 -2.31
N LEU A 78 -6.10 -21.16 -1.85
CA LEU A 78 -6.86 -21.72 -0.72
C LEU A 78 -7.46 -23.08 -1.04
N ASN A 79 -7.87 -23.32 -2.28
CA ASN A 79 -8.29 -24.64 -2.76
C ASN A 79 -7.10 -25.59 -3.06
N GLY A 80 -5.86 -25.20 -2.75
CA GLY A 80 -4.67 -26.03 -2.94
C GLY A 80 -4.26 -26.28 -4.40
N SER A 81 -4.96 -25.66 -5.36
CA SER A 81 -4.63 -25.79 -6.78
C SER A 81 -3.29 -25.13 -7.09
N TYR A 82 -3.03 -23.97 -6.48
CA TYR A 82 -1.81 -23.19 -6.67
C TYR A 82 -0.98 -23.14 -5.38
N ARG A 83 0.35 -23.27 -5.52
CA ARG A 83 1.26 -23.19 -4.37
C ARG A 83 1.45 -21.73 -3.94
N VAL A 84 1.27 -21.46 -2.65
CA VAL A 84 1.68 -20.20 -2.02
C VAL A 84 3.20 -20.22 -1.85
N LYS A 85 3.90 -19.28 -2.50
CA LYS A 85 5.39 -19.20 -2.46
C LYS A 85 5.90 -17.93 -1.79
N HIS A 86 5.10 -16.87 -1.77
CA HIS A 86 5.54 -15.57 -1.27
C HIS A 86 5.73 -15.63 0.25
N PRO A 87 6.89 -15.22 0.81
CA PRO A 87 7.17 -15.29 2.25
C PRO A 87 6.09 -14.64 3.10
N ASP A 88 5.61 -13.46 2.71
CA ASP A 88 4.58 -12.72 3.48
C ASP A 88 3.19 -13.38 3.45
N MET A 89 2.93 -14.23 2.45
CA MET A 89 1.65 -14.93 2.30
C MET A 89 1.62 -16.26 3.05
N LEU A 90 2.79 -16.87 3.31
CA LEU A 90 2.88 -18.17 3.99
C LEU A 90 2.29 -18.14 5.41
N PRO A 91 2.57 -17.13 6.27
CA PRO A 91 1.91 -17.02 7.58
C PRO A 91 0.40 -16.89 7.47
N LEU A 92 -0.11 -16.08 6.53
CA LEU A 92 -1.54 -15.87 6.33
C LEU A 92 -2.23 -17.16 5.86
N TYR A 93 -1.62 -17.87 4.92
CA TYR A 93 -2.11 -19.15 4.45
C TYR A 93 -2.20 -20.19 5.57
N ARG A 94 -1.16 -20.30 6.41
CA ARG A 94 -1.19 -21.19 7.59
C ARG A 94 -2.31 -20.81 8.55
N ARG A 95 -2.50 -19.51 8.80
CA ARG A 95 -3.59 -19.02 9.65
C ARG A 95 -4.96 -19.40 9.10
N VAL A 96 -5.17 -19.28 7.79
CA VAL A 96 -6.42 -19.73 7.15
C VAL A 96 -6.62 -21.24 7.34
N LEU A 97 -5.58 -22.05 7.15
CA LEU A 97 -5.67 -23.51 7.38
C LEU A 97 -6.01 -23.86 8.84
N GLU A 98 -5.43 -23.17 9.81
CA GLU A 98 -5.77 -23.33 11.23
C GLU A 98 -7.24 -23.00 11.51
N LEU A 99 -7.76 -21.92 10.91
CA LEU A 99 -9.15 -21.50 11.08
C LEU A 99 -10.12 -22.50 10.44
N ILE A 100 -9.80 -23.03 9.25
CA ILE A 100 -10.63 -24.02 8.56
C ILE A 100 -10.88 -25.25 9.44
N GLN A 101 -9.89 -25.70 10.21
CA GLN A 101 -10.03 -26.87 11.10
C GLN A 101 -11.06 -26.68 12.22
N ARG A 102 -11.51 -25.45 12.48
CA ARG A 102 -12.52 -25.14 13.50
C ARG A 102 -13.95 -25.22 12.98
N PHE A 103 -14.13 -25.44 11.68
CA PHE A 103 -15.43 -25.62 11.03
C PHE A 103 -15.64 -27.09 10.67
N GLU A 104 -16.89 -27.49 10.49
CA GLU A 104 -17.21 -28.77 9.84
C GLU A 104 -16.83 -28.73 8.35
N GLU A 105 -17.02 -27.56 7.72
CA GLU A 105 -16.78 -27.38 6.29
C GLU A 105 -16.51 -25.91 5.96
N VAL A 106 -15.47 -25.67 5.17
CA VAL A 106 -15.21 -24.38 4.51
C VAL A 106 -14.99 -24.63 3.02
N THR A 107 -15.69 -23.87 2.19
CA THR A 107 -15.48 -23.87 0.73
C THR A 107 -15.10 -22.48 0.23
N PHE A 108 -14.26 -22.42 -0.79
CA PHE A 108 -13.85 -21.17 -1.43
C PHE A 108 -14.31 -21.15 -2.88
N ALA A 109 -15.09 -20.13 -3.23
CA ALA A 109 -15.63 -19.96 -4.57
C ALA A 109 -15.21 -18.60 -5.15
N HIS A 110 -14.80 -18.62 -6.42
CA HIS A 110 -14.61 -17.40 -7.18
C HIS A 110 -15.96 -16.92 -7.69
N VAL A 111 -16.27 -15.63 -7.49
CA VAL A 111 -17.45 -14.98 -8.05
C VAL A 111 -17.03 -13.78 -8.91
N PRO A 112 -17.79 -13.40 -9.95
CA PRO A 112 -17.56 -12.16 -10.67
C PRO A 112 -17.63 -10.95 -9.73
N ARG A 113 -16.89 -9.88 -10.04
CA ARG A 113 -16.84 -8.66 -9.21
C ARG A 113 -18.22 -8.01 -9.03
N GLU A 114 -19.10 -8.16 -10.00
CA GLU A 114 -20.48 -7.66 -9.96
C GLU A 114 -21.31 -8.34 -8.85
N GLN A 115 -20.88 -9.52 -8.39
CA GLN A 115 -21.49 -10.27 -7.28
C GLN A 115 -20.77 -10.04 -5.94
N ASN A 116 -19.66 -9.29 -5.93
CA ASN A 116 -18.87 -8.97 -4.73
C ASN A 116 -18.91 -7.47 -4.37
N THR A 117 -19.88 -6.73 -4.92
CA THR A 117 -19.94 -5.26 -4.87
C THR A 117 -20.02 -4.70 -3.46
N GLU A 118 -20.71 -5.36 -2.54
CA GLU A 118 -20.85 -4.85 -1.18
C GLU A 118 -19.57 -5.00 -0.36
N ALA A 119 -18.83 -6.11 -0.52
CA ALA A 119 -17.52 -6.26 0.11
C ALA A 119 -16.52 -5.24 -0.44
N ASP A 120 -16.49 -5.04 -1.76
CA ASP A 120 -15.67 -4.01 -2.42
C ASP A 120 -16.02 -2.59 -1.93
N ARG A 121 -17.32 -2.28 -1.80
CA ARG A 121 -17.79 -1.00 -1.28
C ARG A 121 -17.30 -0.77 0.16
N LEU A 122 -17.36 -1.79 1.02
CA LEU A 122 -16.90 -1.72 2.41
C LEU A 122 -15.38 -1.54 2.49
N ALA A 123 -14.62 -2.28 1.67
CA ALA A 123 -13.17 -2.15 1.59
C ALA A 123 -12.77 -0.73 1.17
N ASN A 124 -13.34 -0.22 0.07
CA ASN A 124 -13.06 1.14 -0.41
C ASN A 124 -13.49 2.21 0.59
N ALA A 125 -14.66 2.08 1.23
CA ALA A 125 -15.11 3.02 2.25
C ALA A 125 -14.19 3.03 3.49
N ALA A 126 -13.64 1.88 3.88
CA ALA A 126 -12.62 1.81 4.93
C ALA A 126 -11.29 2.43 4.48
N LEU A 127 -10.91 2.24 3.21
CA LEU A 127 -9.68 2.78 2.64
C LEU A 127 -9.69 4.31 2.55
N ASP A 128 -10.84 4.89 2.22
CA ASP A 128 -11.03 6.34 2.18
C ASP A 128 -10.93 7.00 3.56
N ARG A 129 -11.19 6.24 4.61
CA ARG A 129 -11.03 6.70 6.00
C ARG A 129 -9.60 6.56 6.50
N VAL A 130 -8.76 5.77 5.82
CA VAL A 130 -7.33 5.77 6.09
C VAL A 130 -6.82 7.14 5.65
N PRO A 131 -6.39 8.01 6.58
CA PRO A 131 -5.73 9.24 6.19
C PRO A 131 -4.61 8.81 5.25
N ALA A 132 -4.53 9.41 4.06
CA ALA A 132 -3.36 9.19 3.24
C ALA A 132 -2.15 9.50 4.13
N GLU A 133 -1.40 8.49 4.54
CA GLU A 133 -0.07 8.72 5.08
C GLU A 133 0.66 9.36 3.91
N GLU A 134 0.73 10.69 3.94
CA GLU A 134 1.47 11.46 2.96
C GLU A 134 2.88 10.87 3.00
N SER A 135 3.27 10.17 1.93
CA SER A 135 4.59 9.55 1.82
C SER A 135 5.61 10.56 2.34
N ALA A 136 6.57 10.13 3.16
CA ALA A 136 7.59 11.04 3.69
C ALA A 136 8.24 11.88 2.57
N VAL A 137 8.31 11.31 1.36
CA VAL A 137 8.70 11.96 0.12
C VAL A 137 7.68 13.03 -0.29
N ALA A 138 6.39 12.70 -0.44
CA ALA A 138 5.33 13.67 -0.76
C ALA A 138 5.22 14.82 0.27
N ARG A 139 5.40 14.51 1.55
CA ARG A 139 5.41 15.49 2.65
C ARG A 139 6.65 16.37 2.60
N LEU A 140 7.82 15.78 2.29
CA LEU A 140 9.05 16.52 2.04
C LEU A 140 8.88 17.47 0.85
N PHE A 141 8.35 16.97 -0.26
CA PHE A 141 8.04 17.75 -1.46
C PHE A 141 7.19 18.97 -1.13
N LYS A 142 6.08 18.77 -0.42
CA LYS A 142 5.17 19.84 -0.02
C LYS A 142 5.84 20.88 0.89
N LEU A 143 6.59 20.44 1.90
CA LEU A 143 7.29 21.35 2.81
C LEU A 143 8.39 22.16 2.11
N LEU A 144 9.09 21.56 1.13
CA LEU A 144 10.10 22.27 0.35
C LEU A 144 9.45 23.32 -0.58
N VAL A 145 8.32 23.00 -1.22
CA VAL A 145 7.55 23.94 -2.04
C VAL A 145 7.00 25.09 -1.20
N ASP A 146 6.53 24.81 0.02
CA ASP A 146 6.00 25.83 0.94
C ASP A 146 7.10 26.66 1.63
N GLY A 147 8.38 26.47 1.28
CA GLY A 147 9.51 27.19 1.89
C GLY A 147 9.81 26.80 3.35
N LYS A 148 9.23 25.70 3.83
CA LYS A 148 9.33 25.21 5.23
C LYS A 148 10.52 24.27 5.42
N ALA A 149 11.71 24.76 5.12
CA ALA A 149 12.93 23.97 5.10
C ALA A 149 13.29 23.31 6.47
N GLU A 150 13.00 23.97 7.60
CA GLU A 150 13.27 23.41 8.94
C GLU A 150 12.31 22.27 9.30
N GLU A 151 11.03 22.36 8.90
CA GLU A 151 10.06 21.28 9.07
C GLU A 151 10.41 20.08 8.18
N ALA A 152 10.87 20.35 6.95
CA ALA A 152 11.36 19.33 6.02
C ALA A 152 12.57 18.56 6.59
N ARG A 153 13.51 19.26 7.26
CA ARG A 153 14.66 18.64 7.94
C ARG A 153 14.23 17.66 9.03
N GLY A 154 13.16 17.97 9.77
CA GLY A 154 12.65 17.12 10.85
C GLY A 154 12.08 15.77 10.39
N LEU A 155 11.71 15.63 9.11
CA LEU A 155 11.18 14.38 8.54
C LEU A 155 12.25 13.42 8.03
N LEU A 156 13.49 13.89 7.90
CA LEU A 156 14.58 13.12 7.38
C LEU A 156 15.49 12.71 8.55
N SER A 157 15.77 11.41 8.69
CA SER A 157 16.55 10.84 9.80
C SER A 157 18.06 11.15 9.74
N THR A 158 18.45 12.20 9.03
CA THR A 158 19.81 12.47 8.56
C THR A 158 20.06 13.99 8.49
N GLU A 159 21.31 14.46 8.58
CA GLU A 159 21.66 15.90 8.47
C GLU A 159 21.65 16.38 7.00
N PHE A 160 21.14 17.60 6.74
CA PHE A 160 21.05 18.24 5.41
C PHE A 160 21.51 19.71 5.45
N GLU A 161 22.15 20.18 4.37
CA GLU A 161 22.48 21.60 4.15
C GLU A 161 21.44 22.23 3.20
N TYR A 162 21.01 23.47 3.44
CA TYR A 162 20.11 24.23 2.56
C TYR A 162 20.88 25.42 1.97
N ARG A 163 20.82 25.62 0.66
CA ARG A 163 21.23 26.87 0.02
C ARG A 163 20.15 27.30 -0.97
N ARG A 164 19.68 28.53 -0.82
CA ARG A 164 18.92 29.24 -1.84
C ARG A 164 19.93 29.82 -2.83
N ALA A 165 19.81 29.50 -4.12
CA ALA A 165 20.54 30.25 -5.14
C ALA A 165 20.10 31.72 -5.06
N SER A 166 21.06 32.65 -5.13
CA SER A 166 20.88 34.09 -4.94
C SER A 166 19.74 34.65 -5.79
N ASP A 167 19.00 35.61 -5.23
CA ASP A 167 17.80 36.27 -5.78
C ASP A 167 17.98 37.01 -7.14
N GLU A 168 19.04 36.73 -7.91
CA GLU A 168 19.28 37.34 -9.23
C GLU A 168 18.80 36.48 -10.41
N ASP A 169 18.59 35.17 -10.23
CA ASP A 169 18.03 34.28 -11.25
C ASP A 169 16.75 33.61 -10.74
N ALA A 170 15.64 34.36 -10.75
CA ALA A 170 14.31 33.94 -10.29
C ALA A 170 13.62 32.90 -11.22
N GLY A 171 14.37 31.91 -11.72
CA GLY A 171 13.86 30.86 -12.62
C GLY A 171 13.89 29.45 -12.02
N ASP A 172 14.99 29.09 -11.32
CA ASP A 172 15.23 27.71 -10.90
C ASP A 172 15.83 27.69 -9.48
N ALA A 173 15.05 27.23 -8.50
CA ALA A 173 15.53 27.08 -7.12
C ALA A 173 16.31 25.76 -6.97
N GLU A 174 17.62 25.74 -7.19
CA GLU A 174 18.39 24.52 -6.95
C GLU A 174 18.52 24.20 -5.44
N VAL A 175 17.80 23.17 -4.96
CA VAL A 175 17.84 22.71 -3.57
C VAL A 175 18.81 21.55 -3.37
N PHE A 176 20.07 21.85 -3.02
CA PHE A 176 21.07 20.81 -2.76
C PHE A 176 20.82 20.07 -1.44
N LEU A 177 20.26 18.86 -1.49
CA LEU A 177 20.14 17.99 -0.31
C LEU A 177 21.30 16.98 -0.30
N ARG A 178 22.22 17.10 0.67
CA ARG A 178 23.24 16.09 0.99
C ARG A 178 22.88 15.41 2.30
N ALA A 179 22.63 14.10 2.25
CA ALA A 179 22.28 13.30 3.42
C ALA A 179 23.50 12.53 3.97
N TRP A 180 23.82 12.58 5.26
CA TRP A 180 24.80 11.67 5.88
C TRP A 180 24.19 10.67 6.90
N ARG A 181 24.30 9.34 6.63
CA ARG A 181 24.48 8.17 7.56
C ARG A 181 23.39 7.07 7.65
N ARG A 182 23.82 5.81 7.47
CA ARG A 182 24.10 4.76 8.50
C ARG A 182 24.77 3.53 7.81
N PRO A 183 25.58 2.72 8.52
CA PRO A 183 26.40 1.67 7.91
C PRO A 183 25.55 0.45 7.52
N GLY A 184 25.50 0.11 6.23
CA GLY A 184 24.93 -1.15 5.74
C GLY A 184 24.34 -1.17 4.33
N ALA A 185 23.88 -0.03 3.78
CA ALA A 185 23.10 -0.04 2.52
C ALA A 185 23.85 0.42 1.25
N GLY A 186 25.07 0.95 1.34
CA GLY A 186 25.94 1.22 0.18
C GLY A 186 25.48 2.30 -0.82
N TRP A 187 24.31 2.93 -0.64
CA TRP A 187 23.85 4.09 -1.43
C TRP A 187 24.51 5.38 -0.94
N GLN A 188 25.01 6.21 -1.86
CA GLN A 188 25.43 7.57 -1.55
C GLN A 188 24.36 8.56 -2.03
N PRO A 189 24.11 9.65 -1.30
CA PRO A 189 23.13 10.65 -1.73
C PRO A 189 23.66 11.38 -2.96
N ALA A 190 22.85 11.43 -4.00
CA ALA A 190 23.01 12.36 -5.10
C ALA A 190 21.97 13.47 -4.94
N SER A 191 22.18 14.57 -5.65
CA SER A 191 21.51 15.85 -5.43
C SER A 191 20.01 15.81 -5.64
N ILE A 192 19.34 16.78 -5.01
CA ILE A 192 17.98 17.17 -5.38
C ILE A 192 18.10 18.50 -6.13
N ARG A 193 17.27 18.71 -7.15
CA ARG A 193 17.22 19.95 -7.93
C ARG A 193 15.76 20.30 -8.19
N VAL A 194 15.39 21.56 -8.02
CA VAL A 194 14.07 22.06 -8.40
C VAL A 194 14.26 23.02 -9.58
N THR A 195 13.60 22.75 -10.70
CA THR A 195 13.65 23.56 -11.92
C THR A 195 12.23 23.84 -12.38
N GLY A 196 11.74 25.07 -12.20
CA GLY A 196 10.35 25.43 -12.44
C GLY A 196 9.33 24.51 -11.72
N PRO A 197 8.36 23.89 -12.44
CA PRO A 197 7.39 22.95 -11.85
C PRO A 197 7.98 21.55 -11.61
N ASP A 198 9.19 21.27 -12.09
CA ASP A 198 9.80 19.95 -12.01
C ASP A 198 10.76 19.88 -10.83
N ILE A 199 10.68 18.77 -10.12
CA ILE A 199 11.56 18.48 -9.01
C ILE A 199 12.23 17.14 -9.30
N ILE A 200 13.55 17.18 -9.30
CA ILE A 200 14.41 16.10 -9.73
C ILE A 200 15.15 15.57 -8.51
N PHE A 201 14.96 14.28 -8.23
CA PHE A 201 15.65 13.54 -7.20
C PHE A 201 16.62 12.57 -7.86
N GLU A 202 17.92 12.70 -7.57
CA GLU A 202 18.92 11.76 -8.05
C GLU A 202 19.48 10.96 -6.86
N ALA A 203 19.59 9.64 -6.98
CA ALA A 203 20.34 8.80 -6.05
C ALA A 203 21.35 7.94 -6.79
N ARG A 204 22.54 7.75 -6.19
CA ARG A 204 23.63 6.98 -6.81
C ARG A 204 24.14 5.87 -5.89
N ARG A 205 24.50 4.73 -6.46
CA ARG A 205 25.19 3.63 -5.79
C ARG A 205 26.16 2.94 -6.74
N GLN A 206 27.45 3.02 -6.45
CA GLN A 206 28.50 2.38 -7.26
C GLN A 206 28.38 2.74 -8.75
N LYS A 207 27.96 1.80 -9.61
CA LYS A 207 27.72 1.96 -11.06
C LYS A 207 26.25 2.17 -11.42
N GLU A 208 25.38 2.40 -10.44
CA GLU A 208 23.94 2.57 -10.67
C GLU A 208 23.52 3.98 -10.27
N ALA A 209 22.71 4.61 -11.12
CA ALA A 209 22.00 5.84 -10.82
C ALA A 209 20.49 5.62 -10.99
N ILE A 210 19.73 6.15 -10.03
CA ILE A 210 18.27 6.22 -10.14
C ILE A 210 17.90 7.69 -10.09
N LEU A 211 17.15 8.12 -11.11
CA LEU A 211 16.64 9.47 -11.24
C LEU A 211 15.12 9.41 -11.15
N TRP A 212 14.55 10.12 -10.18
CA TRP A 212 13.12 10.37 -10.11
C TRP A 212 12.84 11.80 -10.53
N ILE A 213 11.98 11.96 -11.52
CA ILE A 213 11.49 13.28 -11.95
C ILE A 213 10.02 13.36 -11.51
N GLY A 214 9.74 14.26 -10.58
CA GLY A 214 8.39 14.57 -10.13
C GLY A 214 7.94 15.92 -10.70
N ARG A 215 6.76 15.97 -11.32
CA ARG A 215 6.15 17.23 -11.77
C ARG A 215 5.14 17.73 -10.75
N VAL A 216 5.21 19.01 -10.42
CA VAL A 216 4.34 19.68 -9.46
C VAL A 216 3.58 20.81 -10.16
N GLY A 217 2.25 20.73 -10.11
CA GLY A 217 1.32 21.77 -10.58
C GLY A 217 0.32 22.11 -9.47
N ASP A 218 0.02 23.39 -9.29
CA ASP A 218 -0.92 23.89 -8.26
C ASP A 218 -0.69 23.31 -6.85
N GLY A 219 0.58 23.16 -6.45
CA GLY A 219 0.96 22.63 -5.14
C GLY A 219 0.70 21.14 -4.94
N LYS A 220 0.45 20.38 -6.02
CA LYS A 220 0.22 18.93 -6.01
C LYS A 220 1.21 18.22 -6.92
N VAL A 221 1.62 17.02 -6.52
CA VAL A 221 2.41 16.14 -7.38
C VAL A 221 1.48 15.57 -8.46
N GLU A 222 1.73 15.93 -9.71
CA GLU A 222 0.94 15.51 -10.86
C GLU A 222 1.44 14.17 -11.42
N SER A 223 2.75 13.94 -11.38
CA SER A 223 3.36 12.69 -11.87
C SER A 223 4.73 12.45 -11.25
N ILE A 224 5.15 11.18 -11.21
CA ILE A 224 6.51 10.76 -10.83
C ILE A 224 6.97 9.72 -11.85
N THR A 225 8.14 9.94 -12.43
CA THR A 225 8.76 9.00 -13.38
C THR A 225 10.13 8.57 -12.85
N GLU A 226 10.36 7.25 -12.80
CA GLU A 226 11.65 6.66 -12.40
C GLU A 226 12.46 6.28 -13.65
N TYR A 227 13.72 6.70 -13.68
CA TYR A 227 14.71 6.30 -14.66
C TYR A 227 15.85 5.59 -13.96
N ARG A 228 16.19 4.39 -14.43
CA ARG A 228 17.35 3.64 -13.95
C ARG A 228 18.41 3.64 -15.02
N ASP A 229 19.62 4.03 -14.64
CA ASP A 229 20.77 3.99 -15.51
C ASP A 229 21.92 3.22 -14.86
N THR A 230 22.68 2.50 -15.68
CA THR A 230 23.90 1.80 -15.27
C THR A 230 25.08 2.59 -15.80
N ILE A 231 25.72 3.38 -14.94
CA ILE A 231 26.90 4.17 -15.24
C ILE A 231 28.06 3.20 -15.57
N SER A 232 28.49 3.19 -16.83
CA SER A 232 29.59 2.37 -17.36
C SER A 232 30.93 2.69 -16.72
#